data_AF-A0A520YHW8-F1
#
_entry.id   AF-A0A520YHW8-F1
#
_cell.length_a   1.000
_cell.length_b   1.000
_cell.length_c   1.000
_cell.angle_alpha   90.00
_cell.angle_beta   90.00
_cell.angle_gamma   90.00
#
_symmetry.space_group_name_H-M   'P 1'
#
loop_
_entity.id
_entity.type
_entity.pdbx_description
1 polymer ?
#
loop_
_entity_poly.entity_id
_entity_poly.type
_entity_poly.pdbx_seq_one_letter_code
_entity_poly.pdbx_strand_id
1 'polypeptide(L)'
;MPLVHHAQREVTLKVVYYGVGLGGKTTNLATIHAQTRPDRRGKLVTVNTEAERTLFLDFLPLQLGKFRGYDVRLHLISVPGQIAQDPTRRMVLRNVDGVVLVVDSQAEAIEGNNYGIRNLDYNLRQQGIDPDRIPMVVQYNKRDLQGVLDVDELGERLGVPEGIPELVASAKEGWGVFETVKSIVRVCMHQLGDPSLREDGRVECLLEEPRDRFYPSGPVSMIHALAPEQELDLEDLELVSS
;
A
#
# COMPACT_ATOMS: atom_id res chain seq x y z
N MET A 1 11.70 -0.52 2.22
CA MET A 1 12.89 -0.70 3.09
C MET A 1 12.68 -0.03 4.46
N PRO A 2 12.51 -0.80 5.56
CA PRO A 2 12.24 -0.26 6.88
C PRO A 2 13.40 0.60 7.32
N LEU A 3 13.11 1.68 8.03
CA LEU A 3 14.14 2.52 8.63
C LEU A 3 14.36 2.06 10.07
N VAL A 4 15.53 1.49 10.35
CA VAL A 4 15.98 1.17 11.71
C VAL A 4 16.79 2.35 12.21
N HIS A 5 16.45 2.85 13.40
CA HIS A 5 17.19 3.92 14.06
C HIS A 5 17.60 3.48 15.47
N HIS A 6 18.85 3.08 15.64
CA HIS A 6 19.35 2.51 16.89
C HIS A 6 19.38 3.52 18.04
N ALA A 7 19.75 4.78 17.75
CA ALA A 7 19.85 5.81 18.79
C ALA A 7 18.52 6.07 19.53
N GLN A 8 17.38 6.06 18.82
CA GLN A 8 16.06 6.16 19.47
C GLN A 8 15.41 4.80 19.73
N ARG A 9 16.08 3.69 19.36
CA ARG A 9 15.52 2.33 19.36
C ARG A 9 14.16 2.31 18.65
N GLU A 10 14.13 2.75 17.41
CA GLU A 10 12.91 2.88 16.63
C GLU A 10 13.00 2.12 15.29
N VAL A 11 11.89 1.54 14.86
CA VAL A 11 11.71 0.99 13.51
C VAL A 11 10.52 1.71 12.87
N THR A 12 10.73 2.29 11.69
CA THR A 12 9.68 2.90 10.89
C THR A 12 9.37 2.03 9.67
N LEU A 13 8.10 1.63 9.56
CA LEU A 13 7.54 0.95 8.40
C LEU A 13 6.72 1.93 7.54
N LYS A 14 6.82 1.83 6.23
CA LYS A 14 6.01 2.51 5.22
C LYS A 14 5.15 1.49 4.49
N VAL A 15 3.85 1.51 4.76
CA VAL A 15 2.87 0.65 4.10
C VAL A 15 2.00 1.48 3.17
N VAL A 16 1.87 1.01 1.92
CA VAL A 16 1.08 1.68 0.89
C VAL A 16 -0.21 0.93 0.65
N TYR A 17 -1.35 1.62 0.75
CA TYR A 17 -2.64 1.13 0.30
C TYR A 17 -2.77 1.40 -1.20
N TYR A 18 -2.91 0.34 -1.98
CA TYR A 18 -2.95 0.35 -3.45
C TYR A 18 -4.21 -0.35 -3.96
N GLY A 19 -4.64 -0.09 -5.19
CA GLY A 19 -5.83 -0.70 -5.80
C GLY A 19 -6.67 0.28 -6.61
N VAL A 20 -7.82 -0.16 -7.07
CA VAL A 20 -8.71 0.60 -7.96
C VAL A 20 -9.21 1.92 -7.35
N GLY A 21 -9.47 2.92 -8.20
CA GLY A 21 -10.18 4.14 -7.81
C GLY A 21 -11.50 3.84 -7.11
N LEU A 22 -11.81 4.61 -6.05
CA LEU A 22 -13.00 4.41 -5.21
C LEU A 22 -13.12 3.02 -4.54
N GLY A 23 -12.07 2.21 -4.56
CA GLY A 23 -12.03 0.89 -3.89
C GLY A 23 -11.99 0.96 -2.35
N GLY A 24 -11.86 2.15 -1.76
CA GLY A 24 -11.92 2.36 -0.29
C GLY A 24 -10.58 2.48 0.42
N LYS A 25 -9.50 2.84 -0.29
CA LYS A 25 -8.17 3.12 0.28
C LYS A 25 -8.19 4.28 1.28
N THR A 26 -8.72 5.44 0.87
CA THR A 26 -8.89 6.61 1.74
C THR A 26 -9.82 6.30 2.90
N THR A 27 -10.90 5.55 2.67
CA THR A 27 -11.81 5.11 3.73
C THR A 27 -11.10 4.25 4.77
N ASN A 28 -10.21 3.34 4.37
CA ASN A 28 -9.37 2.59 5.32
C ASN A 28 -8.57 3.54 6.21
N LEU A 29 -7.80 4.47 5.63
CA LEU A 29 -6.97 5.39 6.42
C LEU A 29 -7.82 6.31 7.32
N ALA A 30 -8.97 6.79 6.84
CA ALA A 30 -9.90 7.59 7.63
C ALA A 30 -10.47 6.80 8.83
N THR A 31 -10.85 5.55 8.61
CA THR A 31 -11.35 4.65 9.65
C THR A 31 -10.26 4.32 10.68
N ILE A 32 -9.04 4.00 10.22
CA ILE A 32 -7.89 3.74 11.10
C ILE A 32 -7.60 4.98 11.94
N HIS A 33 -7.57 6.16 11.32
CA HIS A 33 -7.43 7.42 12.03
C HIS A 33 -8.52 7.51 13.09
N ALA A 34 -9.81 7.52 12.71
CA ALA A 34 -10.94 7.75 13.62
C ALA A 34 -10.99 6.81 14.83
N GLN A 35 -10.62 5.53 14.64
CA GLN A 35 -10.68 4.51 15.69
C GLN A 35 -9.37 4.34 16.47
N THR A 36 -8.26 4.94 16.02
CA THR A 36 -7.00 4.93 16.77
C THR A 36 -7.01 6.02 17.83
N ARG A 37 -6.54 5.69 19.04
CA ARG A 37 -6.42 6.66 20.14
C ARG A 37 -5.59 7.88 19.72
N PRO A 38 -5.99 9.12 20.07
CA PRO A 38 -5.27 10.34 19.67
C PRO A 38 -3.80 10.37 20.06
N ASP A 39 -3.40 9.73 21.16
CA ASP A 39 -2.01 9.65 21.63
C ASP A 39 -1.14 8.68 20.81
N ARG A 40 -1.75 7.87 19.93
CA ARG A 40 -1.07 6.85 19.11
C ARG A 40 -1.14 7.11 17.61
N ARG A 41 -1.67 8.26 17.19
CA ARG A 41 -1.75 8.68 15.79
C ARG A 41 -1.29 10.12 15.65
N GLY A 42 -0.62 10.44 14.54
CA GLY A 42 -0.48 11.83 14.11
C GLY A 42 -1.74 12.29 13.37
N LYS A 43 -1.66 13.49 12.78
CA LYS A 43 -2.73 14.00 11.93
C LYS A 43 -2.81 13.18 10.65
N LEU A 44 -4.03 12.87 10.21
CA LEU A 44 -4.26 12.47 8.83
C LEU A 44 -4.01 13.70 7.94
N VAL A 45 -2.96 13.64 7.12
CA VAL A 45 -2.60 14.72 6.21
C VAL A 45 -3.08 14.33 4.82
N THR A 46 -3.92 15.18 4.23
CA THR A 46 -4.26 15.09 2.81
C THR A 46 -3.46 16.15 2.08
N VAL A 47 -2.54 15.73 1.23
CA VAL A 47 -1.73 16.65 0.42
C VAL A 47 -2.50 16.96 -0.85
N ASN A 48 -2.86 18.23 -1.04
CA ASN A 48 -3.48 18.79 -2.22
C ASN A 48 -2.54 19.85 -2.81
N THR A 49 -2.08 19.70 -4.04
CA THR A 49 -1.28 20.74 -4.71
C THR A 49 -2.19 21.65 -5.53
N GLU A 50 -2.07 22.97 -5.31
CA GLU A 50 -2.85 24.00 -6.03
C GLU A 50 -2.55 24.03 -7.53
N ALA A 51 -1.34 23.65 -7.92
CA ALA A 51 -0.88 23.72 -9.30
C ALA A 51 -1.73 22.89 -10.28
N GLU A 52 -2.30 21.75 -9.85
CA GLU A 52 -2.92 20.81 -10.81
C GLU A 52 -4.13 20.00 -10.31
N ARG A 53 -4.85 20.36 -9.23
CA ARG A 53 -6.10 19.66 -8.81
C ARG A 53 -6.00 18.12 -8.63
N THR A 54 -4.82 17.51 -8.57
CA THR A 54 -4.68 16.08 -8.92
C THR A 54 -3.86 15.23 -7.94
N LEU A 55 -3.04 15.82 -7.08
CA LEU A 55 -2.42 15.05 -6.01
C LEU A 55 -3.40 14.99 -4.83
N PHE A 56 -4.00 13.84 -4.59
CA PHE A 56 -4.79 13.55 -3.37
C PHE A 56 -4.14 12.37 -2.66
N LEU A 57 -3.14 12.66 -1.83
CA LEU A 57 -2.44 11.66 -1.03
C LEU A 57 -2.92 11.72 0.40
N ASP A 58 -3.33 10.60 0.98
CA ASP A 58 -3.53 10.49 2.42
C ASP A 58 -2.26 9.91 3.07
N PHE A 59 -1.76 10.60 4.10
CA PHE A 59 -0.64 10.16 4.94
C PHE A 59 -1.09 10.08 6.40
N LEU A 60 -0.87 8.93 7.04
CA LEU A 60 -1.22 8.68 8.42
C LEU A 60 -0.07 8.01 9.18
N PRO A 61 0.65 8.74 10.05
CA PRO A 61 1.63 8.14 10.94
C PRO A 61 0.95 7.59 12.19
N LEU A 62 1.32 6.37 12.57
CA LEU A 62 0.82 5.64 13.73
C LEU A 62 1.99 5.19 14.60
N GLN A 63 1.78 5.22 15.90
CA GLN A 63 2.65 4.57 16.88
C GLN A 63 1.97 3.30 17.34
N LEU A 64 2.59 2.16 17.07
CA LEU A 64 2.02 0.86 17.42
C LEU A 64 2.42 0.51 18.86
N GLY A 65 3.52 -0.21 19.01
CA GLY A 65 4.05 -0.66 20.29
C GLY A 65 5.51 -1.05 20.11
N LYS A 66 6.02 -1.86 21.04
CA LYS A 66 7.42 -2.30 20.99
C LYS A 66 7.57 -3.68 20.36
N PHE A 67 8.61 -3.84 19.55
CA PHE A 67 9.06 -5.12 19.01
C PHE A 67 10.54 -5.31 19.33
N ARG A 68 10.88 -6.36 20.09
CA ARG A 68 12.26 -6.64 20.55
C ARG A 68 12.97 -5.41 21.17
N GLY A 69 12.20 -4.59 21.89
CA GLY A 69 12.70 -3.38 22.53
C GLY A 69 12.90 -2.18 21.61
N TYR A 70 12.40 -2.21 20.37
CA TYR A 70 12.28 -1.07 19.47
C TYR A 70 10.84 -0.56 19.41
N ASP A 71 10.64 0.75 19.48
CA ASP A 71 9.34 1.37 19.18
C ASP A 71 9.03 1.25 17.68
N VAL A 72 7.83 0.80 17.34
CA VAL A 72 7.41 0.62 15.95
C VAL A 72 6.50 1.77 15.52
N ARG A 73 6.98 2.54 14.55
CA ARG A 73 6.18 3.52 13.81
C ARG A 73 5.71 2.93 12.49
N LEU A 74 4.48 3.26 12.13
CA LEU A 74 3.88 2.86 10.88
C LEU A 74 3.38 4.09 10.13
N HIS A 75 3.89 4.30 8.93
CA HIS A 75 3.44 5.31 7.98
C HIS A 75 2.52 4.65 6.96
N LEU A 76 1.23 4.92 7.07
CA LEU A 76 0.23 4.48 6.10
C LEU A 76 0.05 5.55 5.04
N ILE A 77 0.07 5.14 3.76
CA ILE A 77 -0.10 6.05 2.63
C ILE A 77 -1.10 5.47 1.64
N SER A 78 -2.11 6.24 1.22
CA SER A 78 -3.03 5.83 0.14
C SER A 78 -2.54 6.38 -1.21
N VAL A 79 -2.66 5.58 -2.28
CA VAL A 79 -2.42 6.06 -3.65
C VAL A 79 -3.71 6.65 -4.24
N PRO A 80 -3.67 7.80 -4.94
CA PRO A 80 -4.87 8.38 -5.51
C PRO A 80 -5.34 7.54 -6.72
N GLY A 81 -6.63 7.24 -6.77
CA GLY A 81 -7.15 6.18 -7.64
C GLY A 81 -7.80 6.60 -8.95
N GLN A 82 -8.11 7.89 -9.17
CA GLN A 82 -8.82 8.33 -10.39
C GLN A 82 -8.11 9.45 -11.18
N ILE A 83 -7.10 10.11 -10.59
CA ILE A 83 -6.46 11.28 -11.22
C ILE A 83 -4.92 11.21 -11.14
N ALA A 84 -4.34 10.33 -10.31
CA ALA A 84 -2.88 10.25 -10.17
C ALA A 84 -2.20 9.72 -11.42
N GLN A 85 -1.22 10.47 -11.93
CA GLN A 85 -0.28 10.00 -12.94
C GLN A 85 0.72 9.01 -12.32
N ASP A 86 1.30 8.13 -13.15
CA ASP A 86 2.28 7.14 -12.70
C ASP A 86 3.52 7.72 -11.97
N PRO A 87 4.06 8.91 -12.30
CA PRO A 87 5.12 9.54 -11.50
C PRO A 87 4.76 9.70 -10.02
N THR A 88 3.52 10.13 -9.73
CA THR A 88 3.01 10.21 -8.35
C THR A 88 2.96 8.85 -7.70
N ARG A 89 2.44 7.84 -8.40
CA ARG A 89 2.35 6.46 -7.88
C ARG A 89 3.74 5.91 -7.57
N ARG A 90 4.72 6.18 -8.45
CA ARG A 90 6.12 5.81 -8.23
C ARG A 90 6.69 6.52 -7.01
N MET A 91 6.50 7.84 -6.88
CA MET A 91 6.95 8.61 -5.71
C MET A 91 6.40 8.00 -4.40
N VAL A 92 5.12 7.63 -4.37
CA VAL A 92 4.50 7.01 -3.19
C VAL A 92 5.08 5.63 -2.89
N LEU A 93 5.40 4.84 -3.92
CA LEU A 93 5.97 3.51 -3.76
C LEU A 93 7.48 3.51 -3.41
N ARG A 94 8.19 4.64 -3.53
CA ARG A 94 9.61 4.73 -3.16
C ARG A 94 9.83 4.24 -1.73
N ASN A 95 10.77 3.30 -1.55
CA ASN A 95 11.11 2.70 -0.26
C ASN A 95 9.93 2.03 0.49
N VAL A 96 8.89 1.59 -0.21
CA VAL A 96 7.77 0.86 0.40
C VAL A 96 8.26 -0.41 1.13
N ASP A 97 7.62 -0.72 2.26
CA ASP A 97 7.90 -1.91 3.10
C ASP A 97 6.85 -2.99 2.95
N GLY A 98 5.63 -2.59 2.61
CA GLY A 98 4.56 -3.50 2.33
C GLY A 98 3.41 -2.81 1.62
N VAL A 99 2.62 -3.61 0.92
CA VAL A 99 1.47 -3.14 0.17
C VAL A 99 0.20 -3.81 0.70
N VAL A 100 -0.83 -3.01 0.95
CA VAL A 100 -2.19 -3.51 1.09
C VAL A 100 -2.88 -3.29 -0.25
N LEU A 101 -3.19 -4.38 -0.95
CA LEU A 101 -3.97 -4.35 -2.16
C LEU A 101 -5.46 -4.36 -1.78
N VAL A 102 -6.11 -3.20 -1.91
CA VAL A 102 -7.54 -3.03 -1.66
C VAL A 102 -8.32 -3.36 -2.92
N VAL A 103 -9.05 -4.46 -2.86
CA VAL A 103 -9.92 -4.98 -3.91
C VAL A 103 -11.35 -4.52 -3.64
N ASP A 104 -11.99 -3.94 -4.64
CA ASP A 104 -13.44 -3.68 -4.61
C ASP A 104 -14.18 -4.98 -4.98
N SER A 105 -15.03 -5.49 -4.09
CA SER A 105 -15.69 -6.80 -4.27
C SER A 105 -16.88 -6.79 -5.25
N GLN A 106 -17.26 -5.63 -5.80
CA GLN A 106 -18.36 -5.54 -6.75
C GLN A 106 -17.96 -6.10 -8.12
N ALA A 107 -18.90 -6.73 -8.83
CA ALA A 107 -18.61 -7.38 -10.11
C ALA A 107 -18.11 -6.40 -11.19
N GLU A 108 -18.62 -5.18 -11.19
CA GLU A 108 -18.25 -4.12 -12.14
C GLU A 108 -16.82 -3.61 -11.92
N ALA A 109 -16.23 -3.88 -10.75
CA ALA A 109 -14.91 -3.39 -10.39
C ALA A 109 -13.76 -4.34 -10.81
N ILE A 110 -14.05 -5.53 -11.34
CA ILE A 110 -13.04 -6.54 -11.72
C ILE A 110 -11.97 -5.95 -12.65
N GLU A 111 -12.36 -5.29 -13.73
CA GLU A 111 -11.41 -4.70 -14.68
C GLU A 111 -10.54 -3.62 -14.03
N GLY A 112 -11.13 -2.81 -13.16
CA GLY A 112 -10.41 -1.78 -12.41
C GLY A 112 -9.44 -2.36 -11.37
N ASN A 113 -9.81 -3.46 -10.71
CA ASN A 113 -8.93 -4.21 -9.81
C ASN A 113 -7.75 -4.78 -10.60
N ASN A 114 -8.01 -5.44 -11.74
CA ASN A 114 -6.98 -5.99 -12.63
C ASN A 114 -6.00 -4.91 -13.09
N TYR A 115 -6.52 -3.77 -13.54
CA TYR A 115 -5.72 -2.61 -13.91
C TYR A 115 -4.84 -2.12 -12.73
N GLY A 116 -5.43 -2.00 -11.54
CA GLY A 116 -4.71 -1.56 -10.33
C GLY A 116 -3.54 -2.48 -9.97
N ILE A 117 -3.72 -3.79 -10.09
CA ILE A 117 -2.66 -4.79 -9.81
C ILE A 117 -1.55 -4.72 -10.86
N ARG A 118 -1.90 -4.67 -12.16
CA ARG A 118 -0.91 -4.55 -13.25
C ARG A 118 -0.12 -3.24 -13.14
N ASN A 119 -0.80 -2.15 -12.79
CA ASN A 119 -0.15 -0.86 -12.61
C ASN A 119 0.77 -0.83 -11.38
N LEU A 120 0.42 -1.54 -10.30
CA LEU A 120 1.32 -1.74 -9.16
C LEU A 120 2.59 -2.50 -9.58
N ASP A 121 2.45 -3.63 -10.29
CA ASP A 121 3.59 -4.42 -10.80
C ASP A 121 4.50 -3.53 -11.66
N TYR A 122 3.93 -2.83 -12.65
CA TYR A 122 4.66 -1.90 -13.50
C TYR A 122 5.42 -0.85 -12.70
N ASN A 123 4.74 -0.13 -11.79
CA ASN A 123 5.35 0.97 -11.04
C ASN A 123 6.41 0.52 -10.02
N LEU A 124 6.34 -0.73 -9.51
CA LEU A 124 7.39 -1.32 -8.68
C LEU A 124 8.61 -1.67 -9.53
N ARG A 125 8.41 -2.32 -10.70
CA ARG A 125 9.51 -2.68 -11.62
C ARG A 125 10.23 -1.46 -12.16
N GLN A 126 9.52 -0.37 -12.47
CA GLN A 126 10.11 0.91 -12.86
C GLN A 126 11.02 1.53 -11.79
N GLN A 127 10.93 1.07 -10.54
CA GLN A 127 11.80 1.49 -9.44
C GLN A 127 12.88 0.45 -9.08
N GLY A 128 13.04 -0.59 -9.90
CA GLY A 128 13.97 -1.69 -9.63
C GLY A 128 13.54 -2.58 -8.45
N ILE A 129 12.28 -2.49 -8.02
CA ILE A 129 11.72 -3.34 -6.96
C ILE A 129 11.03 -4.53 -7.61
N ASP A 130 11.36 -5.74 -7.16
CA ASP A 130 10.65 -6.93 -7.61
C ASP A 130 9.29 -7.06 -6.88
N PRO A 131 8.14 -6.89 -7.56
CA PRO A 131 6.82 -6.96 -6.95
C PRO A 131 6.51 -8.35 -6.35
N ASP A 132 7.17 -9.38 -6.86
CA ASP A 132 7.03 -10.77 -6.42
C ASP A 132 7.72 -11.00 -5.06
N ARG A 133 8.57 -10.05 -4.62
CA ARG A 133 9.27 -10.09 -3.33
C ARG A 133 8.79 -9.03 -2.34
N ILE A 134 7.81 -8.20 -2.69
CA ILE A 134 7.28 -7.19 -1.75
C ILE A 134 6.26 -7.82 -0.79
N PRO A 135 6.40 -7.63 0.54
CA PRO A 135 5.35 -7.96 1.50
C PRO A 135 4.00 -7.41 1.07
N MET A 136 2.99 -8.27 0.97
CA MET A 136 1.66 -7.86 0.52
C MET A 136 0.56 -8.56 1.31
N VAL A 137 -0.57 -7.88 1.39
CA VAL A 137 -1.84 -8.41 1.89
C VAL A 137 -2.94 -7.98 0.93
N VAL A 138 -3.87 -8.88 0.63
CA VAL A 138 -5.09 -8.56 -0.14
C VAL A 138 -6.23 -8.29 0.84
N GLN A 139 -6.92 -7.17 0.65
CA GLN A 139 -8.14 -6.83 1.37
C GLN A 139 -9.31 -6.76 0.38
N TYR A 140 -10.23 -7.72 0.47
CA TYR A 140 -11.53 -7.69 -0.21
C TYR A 140 -12.47 -6.75 0.53
N ASN A 141 -12.60 -5.53 0.04
CA ASN A 141 -13.37 -4.47 0.65
C ASN A 141 -14.81 -4.40 0.09
N LYS A 142 -15.68 -3.63 0.76
CA LYS A 142 -17.11 -3.43 0.44
C LYS A 142 -17.99 -4.67 0.60
N ARG A 143 -17.58 -5.58 1.48
CA ARG A 143 -18.33 -6.80 1.79
C ARG A 143 -19.65 -6.54 2.54
N ASP A 144 -19.91 -5.29 2.95
CA ASP A 144 -21.20 -4.83 3.45
C ASP A 144 -22.26 -4.68 2.35
N LEU A 145 -21.85 -4.61 1.07
CA LEU A 145 -22.77 -4.49 -0.06
C LEU A 145 -23.39 -5.84 -0.43
N GLN A 146 -24.64 -5.81 -0.87
CA GLN A 146 -25.31 -6.97 -1.45
C GLN A 146 -24.84 -7.20 -2.89
N GLY A 147 -24.83 -8.47 -3.32
CA GLY A 147 -24.49 -8.82 -4.70
C GLY A 147 -23.01 -8.71 -5.06
N VAL A 148 -22.13 -8.57 -4.07
CA VAL A 148 -20.68 -8.68 -4.29
C VAL A 148 -20.30 -10.11 -4.67
N LEU A 149 -19.23 -10.25 -5.44
CA LEU A 149 -18.71 -11.56 -5.85
C LEU A 149 -18.24 -12.37 -4.65
N ASP A 150 -18.17 -13.69 -4.78
CA ASP A 150 -17.57 -14.52 -3.75
C ASP A 150 -16.05 -14.23 -3.61
N VAL A 151 -15.49 -14.44 -2.43
CA VAL A 151 -14.07 -14.16 -2.16
C VAL A 151 -13.16 -15.11 -2.93
N ASP A 152 -13.52 -16.39 -2.98
CA ASP A 152 -12.73 -17.40 -3.69
C ASP A 152 -12.75 -17.13 -5.19
N GLU A 153 -13.94 -16.79 -5.72
CA GLU A 153 -14.11 -16.37 -7.12
C GLU A 153 -13.30 -15.10 -7.45
N LEU A 154 -13.29 -14.11 -6.55
CA LEU A 154 -12.48 -12.90 -6.71
C LEU A 154 -10.99 -13.21 -6.72
N GLY A 155 -10.52 -14.04 -5.79
CA GLY A 155 -9.12 -14.45 -5.71
C GLY A 155 -8.66 -15.14 -6.99
N GLU A 156 -9.44 -16.09 -7.50
CA GLU A 156 -9.17 -16.78 -8.76
C GLU A 156 -9.14 -15.82 -9.96
N ARG A 157 -10.14 -14.93 -10.09
CA ARG A 157 -10.23 -13.98 -11.21
C ARG A 157 -9.07 -12.97 -11.22
N LEU A 158 -8.59 -12.57 -10.05
CA LEU A 158 -7.46 -11.65 -9.88
C LEU A 158 -6.11 -12.38 -9.89
N GLY A 159 -6.12 -13.71 -9.91
CA GLY A 159 -4.95 -14.58 -9.88
C GLY A 159 -4.11 -14.43 -8.60
N VAL A 160 -4.75 -14.22 -7.44
CA VAL A 160 -4.03 -14.00 -6.18
C VAL A 160 -3.11 -15.20 -5.88
N PRO A 161 -1.79 -14.99 -5.77
CA PRO A 161 -0.82 -16.05 -5.49
C PRO A 161 -1.05 -16.72 -4.14
N GLU A 162 -0.74 -18.01 -4.06
CA GLU A 162 -0.74 -18.73 -2.78
C GLU A 162 0.22 -18.07 -1.77
N GLY A 163 -0.15 -18.14 -0.49
CA GLY A 163 0.67 -17.63 0.61
C GLY A 163 0.53 -16.11 0.86
N ILE A 164 -0.20 -15.37 0.01
CA ILE A 164 -0.57 -13.99 0.34
C ILE A 164 -1.73 -14.01 1.35
N PRO A 165 -1.63 -13.30 2.48
CA PRO A 165 -2.77 -13.20 3.40
C PRO A 165 -3.92 -12.44 2.75
N GLU A 166 -5.10 -13.06 2.77
CA GLU A 166 -6.34 -12.53 2.23
C GLU A 166 -7.31 -12.23 3.37
N LEU A 167 -7.90 -11.04 3.36
CA LEU A 167 -8.83 -10.58 4.40
C LEU A 167 -10.06 -9.93 3.79
N VAL A 168 -11.20 -10.15 4.43
CA VAL A 168 -12.45 -9.45 4.13
C VAL A 168 -12.57 -8.20 4.99
N ALA A 169 -13.12 -7.13 4.41
CA ALA A 169 -13.37 -5.89 5.13
C ALA A 169 -14.62 -5.15 4.64
N SER A 170 -15.16 -4.34 5.53
CA SER A 170 -15.89 -3.13 5.16
C SER A 170 -15.16 -1.95 5.76
N ALA A 171 -14.44 -1.19 4.94
CA ALA A 171 -13.77 0.01 5.40
C ALA A 171 -14.75 1.05 5.97
N LYS A 172 -15.99 1.07 5.44
CA LYS A 172 -17.06 1.96 5.85
C LYS A 172 -17.60 1.59 7.24
N GLU A 173 -17.92 0.31 7.46
CA GLU A 173 -18.43 -0.17 8.75
C GLU A 173 -17.30 -0.42 9.77
N GLY A 174 -16.05 -0.45 9.30
CA GLY A 174 -14.82 -0.47 10.08
C GLY A 174 -14.27 -1.84 10.47
N TRP A 175 -15.02 -2.91 10.22
CA TRP A 175 -14.54 -4.28 10.47
C TRP A 175 -13.56 -4.74 9.39
N GLY A 176 -12.57 -5.57 9.76
CA GLY A 176 -11.52 -6.08 8.87
C GLY A 176 -10.36 -5.10 8.62
N VAL A 177 -10.56 -3.81 8.88
CA VAL A 177 -9.56 -2.75 8.64
C VAL A 177 -8.30 -2.94 9.49
N PHE A 178 -8.46 -3.12 10.80
CA PHE A 178 -7.31 -3.30 11.70
C PHE A 178 -6.69 -4.70 11.57
N GLU A 179 -7.48 -5.71 11.22
CA GLU A 179 -6.99 -7.04 10.90
C GLU A 179 -6.03 -6.98 9.70
N THR A 180 -6.38 -6.21 8.65
CA THR A 180 -5.50 -5.97 7.51
C THR A 180 -4.21 -5.27 7.93
N VAL A 181 -4.28 -4.21 8.74
CA VAL A 181 -3.07 -3.51 9.25
C VAL A 181 -2.18 -4.46 10.06
N LYS A 182 -2.75 -5.24 10.98
CA LYS A 182 -2.01 -6.21 11.78
C LYS A 182 -1.35 -7.28 10.89
N SER A 183 -2.06 -7.73 9.86
CA SER A 183 -1.55 -8.72 8.91
C SER A 183 -0.33 -8.19 8.16
N ILE A 184 -0.44 -7.02 7.52
CA ILE A 184 0.69 -6.47 6.74
C ILE A 184 1.88 -6.12 7.63
N VAL A 185 1.65 -5.57 8.82
CA VAL A 185 2.72 -5.32 9.81
C VAL A 185 3.40 -6.62 10.20
N ARG A 186 2.64 -7.71 10.43
CA ARG A 186 3.23 -9.02 10.75
C ARG A 186 4.12 -9.52 9.61
N VAL A 187 3.68 -9.42 8.36
CA VAL A 187 4.49 -9.83 7.20
C VAL A 187 5.78 -9.00 7.13
N CYS A 188 5.69 -7.67 7.19
CA CYS A 188 6.87 -6.79 7.15
C CYS A 188 7.83 -7.06 8.31
N MET A 189 7.33 -7.24 9.53
CA MET A 189 8.17 -7.47 10.71
C MET A 189 8.79 -8.87 10.72
N HIS A 190 8.10 -9.87 10.17
CA HIS A 190 8.67 -11.20 9.98
C HIS A 190 9.89 -11.13 9.06
N GLN A 191 9.78 -10.41 7.94
CA GLN A 191 10.91 -10.24 7.02
C GLN A 191 12.03 -9.37 7.57
N LEU A 192 11.70 -8.35 8.37
CA LEU A 192 12.72 -7.55 9.05
C LEU A 192 13.55 -8.40 10.04
N GLY A 193 12.93 -9.36 10.71
CA GLY A 193 13.62 -10.18 11.72
C GLY A 193 14.00 -9.36 12.96
N ASP A 194 15.15 -9.64 13.57
CA ASP A 194 15.61 -8.87 14.74
C ASP A 194 16.20 -7.50 14.33
N PRO A 195 15.61 -6.36 14.75
CA PRO A 195 16.16 -5.05 14.39
C PRO A 195 17.55 -4.80 14.99
N SER A 196 17.90 -5.47 16.11
CA SER A 196 19.22 -5.32 16.73
C SER A 196 20.35 -5.99 15.95
N LEU A 197 20.01 -6.88 15.01
CA LEU A 197 20.96 -7.55 14.12
C LEU A 197 21.08 -6.86 12.76
N ARG A 198 20.34 -5.76 12.54
CA ARG A 198 20.37 -4.99 11.29
C ARG A 198 21.26 -3.76 11.44
N GLU A 199 21.72 -3.22 10.32
CA GLU A 199 22.44 -1.95 10.29
C GLU A 199 21.51 -0.76 10.55
N ASP A 200 22.08 0.34 11.05
CA ASP A 200 21.37 1.62 11.17
C ASP A 200 21.02 2.15 9.78
N GLY A 201 19.80 2.64 9.59
CA GLY A 201 19.32 3.16 8.32
C GLY A 201 18.33 2.24 7.62
N ARG A 202 18.28 2.32 6.28
CA ARG A 202 17.29 1.58 5.48
C ARG A 202 17.74 0.14 5.27
N VAL A 203 16.90 -0.78 5.71
CA VAL A 203 17.13 -2.23 5.61
C VAL A 203 16.28 -2.79 4.47
N GLU A 204 16.87 -3.62 3.62
CA GLU A 204 16.09 -4.36 2.62
C GLU A 204 15.18 -5.37 3.31
N CYS A 205 13.88 -5.33 2.98
CA CYS A 205 12.84 -6.15 3.61
C CYS A 205 11.95 -6.73 2.51
N LEU A 206 12.61 -7.40 1.57
CA LEU A 206 11.97 -8.19 0.53
C LEU A 206 11.89 -9.64 1.00
N LEU A 207 10.91 -10.40 0.51
CA LEU A 207 10.84 -11.85 0.66
C LEU A 207 12.15 -12.46 0.13
N GLU A 208 12.69 -13.46 0.84
CA GLU A 208 13.89 -14.18 0.41
C GLU A 208 13.68 -14.82 -0.96
N GLU A 209 12.59 -15.58 -1.10
CA GLU A 209 12.16 -16.17 -2.37
C GLU A 209 10.99 -15.37 -2.97
N PRO A 210 10.98 -15.17 -4.30
CA PRO A 210 9.83 -14.59 -4.98
C PRO A 210 8.63 -15.53 -4.91
N ARG A 211 7.43 -14.96 -4.72
CA ARG A 211 6.16 -15.71 -4.85
C ARG A 211 5.71 -15.75 -6.31
N ASP A 212 4.67 -16.55 -6.58
CA ASP A 212 4.02 -16.55 -7.89
C ASP A 212 3.42 -15.19 -8.25
N ARG A 213 3.25 -14.94 -9.55
CA ARG A 213 2.71 -13.66 -10.03
C ARG A 213 1.20 -13.63 -9.96
N PHE A 214 0.64 -12.45 -9.67
CA PHE A 214 -0.81 -12.22 -9.73
C PHE A 214 -1.42 -12.52 -11.11
N TYR A 215 -0.62 -12.49 -12.19
CA TYR A 215 -1.05 -12.92 -13.52
C TYR A 215 0.02 -13.80 -14.15
N PRO A 216 -0.10 -15.14 -14.07
CA PRO A 216 0.90 -16.05 -14.65
C PRO A 216 0.92 -16.01 -16.20
N SER A 217 -0.14 -15.50 -16.83
CA SER A 217 -0.33 -15.51 -18.28
C SER A 217 -0.71 -14.14 -18.84
N GLY A 218 0.26 -13.24 -19.04
CA GLY A 218 0.07 -12.03 -19.84
C GLY A 218 1.18 -10.99 -19.71
N PRO A 219 1.61 -10.34 -20.80
CA PRO A 219 2.64 -9.31 -20.72
C PRO A 219 2.12 -8.05 -20.01
N VAL A 220 2.95 -7.49 -19.12
CA VAL A 220 2.72 -6.21 -18.41
C VAL A 220 2.66 -5.02 -19.38
N SER A 221 3.06 -5.21 -20.65
CA SER A 221 3.35 -4.16 -21.62
C SER A 221 2.15 -3.47 -22.29
N MET A 222 0.90 -3.76 -21.91
CA MET A 222 -0.30 -3.15 -22.53
C MET A 222 -1.00 -2.07 -21.68
N ILE A 223 -0.29 -1.41 -20.75
CA ILE A 223 -0.89 -0.40 -19.87
C ILE A 223 -1.02 0.99 -20.55
N HIS A 224 -0.25 1.29 -21.60
CA HIS A 224 -0.21 2.63 -22.23
C HIS A 224 -1.43 3.02 -23.08
N ALA A 225 -2.45 2.18 -23.25
CA ALA A 225 -3.55 2.48 -24.17
C ALA A 225 -4.54 3.56 -23.68
N LEU A 226 -4.43 4.08 -22.45
CA LEU A 226 -5.49 4.95 -21.87
C LEU A 226 -5.02 6.17 -21.06
N ALA A 227 -3.74 6.54 -21.03
CA ALA A 227 -3.31 7.78 -20.39
C ALA A 227 -2.46 8.64 -21.35
N PRO A 228 -2.84 9.90 -21.63
CA PRO A 228 -2.01 10.78 -22.44
C PRO A 228 -0.71 11.09 -21.69
N GLU A 229 0.42 10.82 -22.34
CA GLU A 229 1.76 11.09 -21.82
C GLU A 229 2.04 12.59 -21.86
N GLN A 230 2.18 13.21 -20.68
CA GLN A 230 2.94 14.44 -20.52
C GLN A 230 3.95 14.21 -19.39
N GLU A 231 5.22 14.25 -19.76
CA GLU A 231 6.37 14.11 -18.87
C GLU A 231 6.49 15.37 -17.97
N LEU A 232 6.61 15.18 -16.66
CA LEU A 232 6.89 16.26 -15.70
C LEU A 232 8.35 16.17 -15.26
N ASP A 233 9.05 17.29 -15.40
CA ASP A 233 10.44 17.47 -14.96
C ASP A 233 10.47 17.59 -13.43
N LEU A 234 11.26 16.73 -12.76
CA LEU A 234 11.24 16.56 -11.30
C LEU A 234 12.17 17.54 -10.56
N GLU A 235 12.77 18.50 -11.26
CA GLU A 235 13.72 19.46 -10.70
C GLU A 235 13.05 20.64 -9.95
N ASP A 236 11.73 20.85 -10.10
CA ASP A 236 11.02 22.00 -9.51
C ASP A 236 10.44 21.76 -8.08
N LEU A 237 10.67 20.58 -7.49
CA LEU A 237 10.26 20.31 -6.11
C LEU A 237 11.32 20.80 -5.10
N GLU A 238 11.44 22.12 -4.95
CA GLU A 238 12.10 22.68 -3.77
C GLU A 238 11.27 22.36 -2.51
N LEU A 239 11.82 21.51 -1.65
CA LEU A 239 11.33 21.35 -0.28
C LEU A 239 11.62 22.64 0.47
N VAL A 240 10.65 23.56 0.49
CA VAL A 240 10.73 24.77 1.30
C VAL A 240 10.73 24.37 2.78
N SER A 241 11.91 24.28 3.38
CA SER A 241 12.08 24.47 4.81
C SER A 241 12.22 25.97 5.07
N SER A 242 11.35 26.47 5.95
CA SER A 242 11.34 27.79 6.62
C SER A 242 12.48 28.77 6.31
#